data_AF-A0A2D5IYA8-F1
#
_entry.id   AF-A0A2D5IYA8-F1
#
_cell.length_a   1.000
_cell.length_b   1.000
_cell.length_c   1.000
_cell.angle_alpha   90.00
_cell.angle_beta   90.00
_cell.angle_gamma   90.00
#
_symmetry.space_group_name_H-M   'P 1'
#
loop_
_entity.id
_entity.type
_entity.pdbx_description
1 polymer ?
#
loop_
_entity_poly.entity_id
_entity_poly.type
_entity_poly.pdbx_seq_one_letter_code
_entity_poly.pdbx_strand_id
1 'polypeptide(L)'
;SKELLEEWRESWADHANAYLREIEVGREIDHRSLEAQREEKLDLKERALERGDDRAAHELEIEAVELDRDPLPDIGWKAWGMERRGIQTTAGDLWRDAYGRLEQVREVVSGLRERFAETYARVREVAEHSLNGLAEALRGADFSTLEAAHEQVRERDREAERSIEQERDISRERDDGFSL
;
A
#
# COMPACT_ATOMS: atom_id res chain seq x y z
N SER A 1 1.02 -11.65 37.14
CA SER A 1 2.14 -10.97 36.43
C SER A 1 1.55 -9.99 35.44
N LYS A 2 2.31 -9.00 34.97
CA LYS A 2 1.91 -8.14 33.84
C LYS A 2 1.59 -9.00 32.60
N GLU A 3 2.38 -10.04 32.37
CA GLU A 3 2.21 -11.01 31.25
C GLU A 3 0.85 -11.70 31.30
N LEU A 4 0.44 -12.23 32.46
CA LEU A 4 -0.87 -12.86 32.62
C LEU A 4 -2.04 -11.92 32.28
N LEU A 5 -1.91 -10.62 32.57
CA LEU A 5 -2.93 -9.64 32.22
C LEU A 5 -2.99 -9.40 30.70
N GLU A 6 -1.85 -9.35 30.03
CA GLU A 6 -1.80 -9.22 28.57
C GLU A 6 -2.37 -10.47 27.89
N GLU A 7 -2.02 -11.67 28.35
CA GLU A 7 -2.61 -12.93 27.85
C GLU A 7 -4.14 -12.95 27.99
N TRP A 8 -4.67 -12.44 29.10
CA TRP A 8 -6.12 -12.35 29.30
C TRP A 8 -6.78 -11.33 28.38
N ARG A 9 -6.14 -10.19 28.15
CA ARG A 9 -6.64 -9.14 27.25
C ARG A 9 -6.65 -9.62 25.80
N GLU A 10 -5.58 -10.29 25.38
CA GLU A 10 -5.47 -10.91 24.07
C GLU A 10 -6.57 -11.96 23.89
N SER A 11 -6.68 -12.93 24.80
CA SER A 11 -7.71 -13.98 24.72
C SER A 11 -9.14 -13.43 24.73
N TRP A 12 -9.39 -12.35 25.49
CA TRP A 12 -10.69 -11.69 25.47
C TRP A 12 -10.97 -11.01 24.12
N ALA A 13 -9.99 -10.28 23.57
CA ALA A 13 -10.14 -9.61 22.29
C ALA A 13 -10.34 -10.62 21.15
N ASP A 14 -9.63 -11.75 21.17
CA ASP A 14 -9.80 -12.83 20.20
C ASP A 14 -11.22 -13.39 20.22
N HIS A 15 -11.75 -13.71 21.40
CA HIS A 15 -13.12 -14.18 21.54
C HIS A 15 -14.14 -13.12 21.09
N ALA A 16 -13.96 -11.86 21.50
CA ALA A 16 -14.86 -10.78 21.10
C ALA A 16 -14.84 -10.57 19.57
N ASN A 17 -13.66 -10.59 18.95
CA ASN A 17 -13.49 -10.44 17.51
C ASN A 17 -14.03 -11.64 16.73
N ALA A 18 -14.00 -12.85 17.31
CA ALA A 18 -14.68 -14.01 16.73
C ALA A 18 -16.19 -13.77 16.62
N TYR A 19 -16.81 -13.25 17.68
CA TYR A 19 -18.23 -12.88 17.64
C TYR A 19 -18.51 -11.72 16.68
N LEU A 20 -17.68 -10.67 16.67
CA LEU A 20 -17.86 -9.54 15.73
C LEU A 20 -17.84 -10.00 14.27
N ARG A 21 -16.94 -10.94 13.93
CA ARG A 21 -16.89 -11.57 12.60
C ARG A 21 -18.13 -12.42 12.32
N GLU A 22 -18.63 -13.17 13.30
CA GLU A 22 -19.85 -13.98 13.16
C GLU A 22 -21.07 -13.13 12.82
N ILE A 23 -21.18 -11.93 13.39
CA ILE A 23 -22.25 -10.98 13.10
C ILE A 23 -21.93 -10.01 11.95
N GLU A 24 -20.89 -10.30 11.15
CA GLU A 24 -20.45 -9.52 9.99
C GLU A 24 -20.18 -8.03 10.28
N VAL A 25 -19.78 -7.72 11.52
CA VAL A 25 -19.32 -6.38 11.88
C VAL A 25 -17.87 -6.24 11.47
N GLY A 26 -17.62 -5.39 10.46
CA GLY A 26 -16.28 -5.09 9.93
C GLY A 26 -15.40 -4.24 10.84
N ARG A 27 -15.50 -4.44 12.17
CA ARG A 27 -14.66 -3.76 13.17
C ARG A 27 -13.97 -4.82 14.02
N GLU A 28 -12.71 -4.58 14.34
CA GLU A 28 -11.94 -5.41 15.26
C GLU A 28 -11.54 -4.60 16.49
N ILE A 29 -11.42 -5.29 17.62
CA ILE A 29 -10.91 -4.77 18.87
C ILE A 29 -9.46 -5.20 18.98
N ASP A 30 -8.56 -4.23 19.01
CA ASP A 30 -7.16 -4.46 19.35
C ASP A 30 -6.95 -4.17 20.84
N HIS A 31 -6.37 -5.14 21.55
CA HIS A 31 -6.17 -5.08 22.99
C HIS A 31 -4.93 -4.25 23.39
N ARG A 32 -4.02 -4.00 22.45
CA ARG A 32 -2.77 -3.28 22.66
C ARG A 32 -3.07 -1.79 22.88
N SER A 33 -2.11 -1.06 23.46
CA SER A 33 -2.24 0.40 23.57
C SER A 33 -2.33 1.06 22.20
N LEU A 34 -2.97 2.24 22.13
CA LEU A 34 -3.00 3.04 20.90
C LEU A 34 -1.60 3.38 20.39
N GLU A 35 -0.65 3.59 21.30
CA GLU A 35 0.75 3.83 20.97
C GLU A 35 1.42 2.63 20.27
N ALA A 36 1.25 1.42 20.81
CA ALA A 36 1.80 0.21 20.19
C ALA A 36 1.18 -0.08 18.82
N GLN A 37 -0.13 0.16 18.69
CA GLN A 37 -0.82 0.06 17.40
C GLN A 37 -0.27 1.10 16.40
N ARG A 38 -0.06 2.33 16.84
CA ARG A 38 0.46 3.42 15.99
C ARG A 38 1.87 3.11 15.51
N GLU A 39 2.73 2.61 16.39
CA GLU A 39 4.09 2.20 16.04
C GLU A 39 4.08 1.12 14.95
N GLU A 40 3.23 0.09 15.09
CA GLU A 40 3.06 -0.92 14.05
C GLU A 40 2.61 -0.33 12.71
N LYS A 41 1.69 0.64 12.69
CA LYS A 41 1.26 1.31 11.45
C LYS A 41 2.40 2.09 10.79
N LEU A 42 3.26 2.74 11.58
CA LEU A 42 4.42 3.46 11.08
C LEU A 42 5.48 2.50 10.53
N ASP A 43 5.73 1.36 11.18
CA ASP A 43 6.62 0.33 10.67
C ASP A 43 6.12 -0.26 9.35
N LEU A 44 4.82 -0.54 9.27
CA LEU A 44 4.19 -1.02 8.03
C LEU A 44 4.27 0.04 6.92
N LYS A 45 4.12 1.33 7.27
CA LYS A 45 4.27 2.44 6.33
C LYS A 45 5.66 2.44 5.72
N GLU A 46 6.70 2.34 6.54
CA GLU A 46 8.09 2.31 6.06
C GLU A 46 8.31 1.13 5.10
N ARG A 47 7.84 -0.07 5.47
CA ARG A 47 7.93 -1.24 4.58
C ARG A 47 7.15 -1.07 3.27
N ALA A 48 6.06 -0.30 3.27
CA ALA A 48 5.31 0.00 2.04
C ALA A 48 6.11 0.95 1.13
N LEU A 49 6.73 1.97 1.70
CA LEU A 49 7.63 2.89 0.99
C LEU A 49 8.84 2.16 0.40
N GLU A 50 9.45 1.24 1.15
CA GLU A 50 10.56 0.40 0.65
C GLU A 50 10.18 -0.43 -0.58
N ARG A 51 8.90 -0.82 -0.70
CA ARG A 51 8.35 -1.54 -1.86
C ARG A 51 7.87 -0.62 -2.99
N GLY A 52 7.91 0.70 -2.79
CA GLY A 52 7.36 1.69 -3.72
C GLY A 52 5.82 1.73 -3.76
N ASP A 53 5.16 1.18 -2.74
CA ASP A 53 3.69 1.24 -2.61
C ASP A 53 3.28 2.49 -1.85
N ASP A 54 3.43 3.64 -2.52
CA ASP A 54 3.11 4.96 -1.94
C ASP A 54 1.65 5.03 -1.48
N ARG A 55 0.74 4.35 -2.19
CA ARG A 55 -0.67 4.37 -1.83
C ARG A 55 -0.91 3.70 -0.47
N ALA A 56 -0.41 2.48 -0.29
CA ALA A 56 -0.52 1.78 0.98
C ALA A 56 0.18 2.55 2.11
N ALA A 57 1.33 3.17 1.83
CA ALA A 57 2.05 3.97 2.82
C ALA A 57 1.22 5.14 3.37
N HIS A 58 0.52 5.88 2.50
CA HIS A 58 -0.36 6.97 2.94
C HIS A 58 -1.61 6.47 3.67
N GLU A 59 -2.20 5.35 3.25
CA GLU A 59 -3.33 4.73 3.96
C GLU A 59 -2.92 4.37 5.40
N LEU A 60 -1.73 3.79 5.58
CA LEU A 60 -1.15 3.47 6.90
C LEU A 60 -0.79 4.72 7.71
N GLU A 61 -0.35 5.80 7.07
CA GLU A 61 -0.12 7.08 7.75
C GLU A 61 -1.41 7.66 8.32
N ILE A 62 -2.51 7.61 7.56
CA ILE A 62 -3.82 8.06 8.03
C ILE A 62 -4.29 7.21 9.22
N GLU A 63 -4.07 5.90 9.19
CA GLU A 63 -4.35 5.02 10.34
C GLU A 63 -3.50 5.40 11.56
N ALA A 64 -2.21 5.69 11.39
CA ALA A 64 -1.34 6.15 12.46
C ALA A 64 -1.82 7.49 13.08
N VAL A 65 -2.32 8.42 12.26
CA VAL A 65 -2.94 9.67 12.71
C VAL A 65 -4.22 9.40 13.50
N GLU A 66 -5.06 8.46 13.09
CA GLU A 66 -6.28 8.09 13.82
C GLU A 66 -5.98 7.55 15.23
N LEU A 67 -4.83 6.89 15.38
CA LEU A 67 -4.33 6.31 16.63
C LEU A 67 -3.59 7.33 17.52
N ASP A 68 -3.17 8.47 17.00
CA ASP A 68 -2.47 9.54 17.73
C ASP A 68 -3.45 10.39 18.56
N ARG A 69 -4.09 9.74 19.53
CA ARG A 69 -5.10 10.34 20.40
C ARG A 69 -5.08 9.72 21.79
N ASP A 70 -5.64 10.45 22.74
CA ASP A 70 -5.88 9.91 24.08
C ASP A 70 -6.92 8.78 24.06
N PRO A 71 -6.76 7.73 24.88
CA PRO A 71 -7.81 6.75 25.09
C PRO A 71 -9.00 7.39 25.81
N LEU A 72 -10.20 6.84 25.58
CA LEU A 72 -11.39 7.27 26.33
C LEU A 72 -11.21 6.90 27.81
N PRO A 73 -11.44 7.83 28.75
CA PRO A 73 -11.32 7.55 30.17
C PRO A 73 -12.42 6.58 30.63
N ASP A 74 -12.14 5.76 31.64
CA ASP A 74 -13.20 4.97 32.28
C ASP A 74 -14.09 5.90 33.12
N ILE A 75 -15.40 5.80 32.91
CA ILE A 75 -16.40 6.51 33.72
C ILE A 75 -16.67 5.74 35.03
N GLY A 76 -16.57 4.41 35.01
CA GLY A 76 -16.99 3.54 36.09
C GLY A 76 -18.51 3.42 36.21
N TRP A 77 -18.98 2.24 36.62
CA TRP A 77 -20.41 1.89 36.62
C TRP A 77 -21.29 2.81 37.49
N LYS A 78 -20.77 3.32 38.62
CA LYS A 78 -21.52 4.22 39.52
C LYS A 78 -21.84 5.56 38.88
N ALA A 79 -20.84 6.17 38.24
CA ALA A 79 -21.02 7.45 37.55
C ALA A 79 -21.93 7.28 36.33
N TRP A 80 -21.80 6.17 35.58
CA TRP A 80 -22.77 5.82 34.53
C TRP A 80 -24.22 5.76 35.05
N GLY A 81 -24.43 5.16 36.22
CA GLY A 81 -25.75 5.11 36.86
C GLY A 81 -26.28 6.47 37.34
N MET A 82 -25.40 7.43 37.63
CA MET A 82 -25.77 8.81 37.93
C MET A 82 -26.14 9.57 36.64
N GLU A 83 -25.30 9.49 35.60
CA GLU A 83 -25.51 10.14 34.30
C GLU A 83 -26.83 9.70 33.64
N ARG A 84 -27.17 8.40 33.69
CA ARG A 84 -28.45 7.89 33.17
C ARG A 84 -29.69 8.44 33.88
N ARG A 85 -29.53 8.95 35.11
CA ARG A 85 -30.59 9.61 35.89
C ARG A 85 -30.56 11.13 35.73
N GLY A 86 -29.74 11.66 34.82
CA GLY A 86 -29.57 13.09 34.59
C GLY A 86 -28.68 13.80 35.62
N ILE A 87 -27.93 13.06 36.44
CA ILE A 87 -26.99 13.65 37.40
C ILE A 87 -25.61 13.70 36.74
N GLN A 88 -25.16 14.91 36.40
CA GLN A 88 -23.87 15.14 35.78
C GLN A 88 -22.72 14.87 36.75
N THR A 89 -21.68 14.20 36.27
CA THR A 89 -20.51 13.77 37.03
C THR A 89 -19.22 14.25 36.36
N THR A 90 -18.17 14.47 37.15
CA THR A 90 -16.84 14.82 36.62
C THR A 90 -16.29 13.74 35.68
N ALA A 91 -16.53 12.46 35.98
CA ALA A 91 -16.11 11.36 35.12
C ALA A 91 -16.85 11.38 33.76
N GLY A 92 -18.15 11.70 33.77
CA GLY A 92 -18.92 11.91 32.54
C GLY A 92 -18.44 13.13 31.75
N ASP A 93 -18.05 14.22 32.41
CA ASP A 93 -17.49 15.41 31.76
C ASP A 93 -16.17 15.10 31.04
N LEU A 94 -15.25 14.41 31.72
CA LEU A 94 -13.97 13.99 31.13
C LEU A 94 -14.16 13.07 29.93
N TRP A 95 -15.12 12.14 30.03
CA TRP A 95 -15.43 11.25 28.91
C TRP A 95 -16.02 12.01 27.72
N ARG A 96 -16.96 12.94 27.95
CA ARG A 96 -17.55 13.76 26.88
C ARG A 96 -16.49 14.64 26.20
N ASP A 97 -15.58 15.22 26.97
CA ASP A 97 -14.46 15.99 26.42
C ASP A 97 -13.54 15.12 25.55
N ALA A 98 -13.08 13.98 26.08
CA ALA A 98 -12.25 13.04 25.34
C ALA A 98 -12.96 12.50 24.10
N TYR A 99 -14.26 12.21 24.19
CA TYR A 99 -15.08 11.79 23.05
C TYR A 99 -15.25 12.90 22.01
N GLY A 100 -15.40 14.15 22.43
CA GLY A 100 -15.42 15.31 21.53
C GLY A 100 -14.10 15.47 20.76
N ARG A 101 -12.96 15.28 21.44
CA ARG A 101 -11.63 15.29 20.78
C ARG A 101 -11.47 14.10 19.83
N LEU A 102 -11.95 12.92 20.21
CA LEU A 102 -12.00 11.75 19.33
C LEU A 102 -12.80 12.04 18.05
N GLU A 103 -13.96 12.70 18.16
CA GLU A 103 -14.78 13.04 17.00
C GLU A 103 -14.06 14.02 16.06
N GLN A 104 -13.36 15.01 16.61
CA GLN A 104 -12.51 15.92 15.82
C GLN A 104 -11.42 15.15 15.06
N VAL A 105 -10.77 14.17 15.70
CA VAL A 105 -9.79 13.30 15.02
C VAL A 105 -10.46 12.51 13.89
N ARG A 106 -11.67 11.97 14.11
CA ARG A 106 -12.42 11.25 13.07
C ARG A 106 -12.76 12.14 11.88
N GLU A 107 -13.15 13.39 12.14
CA GLU A 107 -13.43 14.37 11.08
C GLU A 107 -12.17 14.64 10.23
N VAL A 108 -11.03 14.91 10.88
CA VAL A 108 -9.74 15.11 10.20
C VAL A 108 -9.36 13.90 9.37
N VAL A 109 -9.46 12.69 9.94
CA VAL A 109 -9.12 11.42 9.28
C VAL A 109 -10.02 11.17 8.07
N SER A 110 -11.34 11.36 8.21
CA SER A 110 -12.29 11.24 7.09
C SER A 110 -11.95 12.21 5.96
N GLY A 111 -11.66 13.48 6.30
CA GLY A 111 -11.25 14.46 5.31
C GLY A 111 -9.91 14.14 4.64
N LEU A 112 -8.97 13.54 5.36
CA LEU A 112 -7.72 13.04 4.76
C LEU A 112 -7.99 11.90 3.78
N ARG A 113 -8.82 10.91 4.16
CA ARG A 113 -9.19 9.79 3.28
C ARG A 113 -9.88 10.28 2.01
N GLU A 114 -10.79 11.25 2.10
CA GLU A 114 -11.49 11.82 0.95
C GLU A 114 -10.53 12.54 0.00
N ARG A 115 -9.73 13.49 0.50
CA ARG A 115 -8.72 14.19 -0.32
C ARG A 115 -7.73 13.25 -0.97
N PHE A 116 -7.34 12.19 -0.25
CA PHE A 116 -6.47 11.16 -0.76
C PHE A 116 -7.12 10.40 -1.91
N ALA A 117 -8.35 9.92 -1.73
CA ALA A 117 -9.11 9.24 -2.77
C ALA A 117 -9.28 10.10 -4.02
N GLU A 118 -9.61 11.39 -3.87
CA GLU A 118 -9.71 12.34 -4.98
C GLU A 118 -8.38 12.52 -5.73
N THR A 119 -7.27 12.63 -4.99
CA THR A 119 -5.94 12.81 -5.59
C THR A 119 -5.55 11.60 -6.43
N TYR A 120 -5.75 10.38 -5.92
CA TYR A 120 -5.44 9.16 -6.67
C TYR A 120 -6.39 8.94 -7.84
N ALA A 121 -7.67 9.29 -7.72
CA ALA A 121 -8.59 9.27 -8.84
C ALA A 121 -8.12 10.19 -9.97
N ARG A 122 -7.67 11.42 -9.64
CA ARG A 122 -7.13 12.37 -10.63
C ARG A 122 -5.84 11.87 -11.27
N VAL A 123 -4.90 11.34 -10.49
CA VAL A 123 -3.65 10.78 -11.03
C VAL A 123 -3.94 9.62 -11.97
N ARG A 124 -4.85 8.72 -11.58
CA ARG A 124 -5.29 7.60 -12.42
C ARG A 124 -5.92 8.08 -13.73
N GLU A 125 -6.81 9.07 -13.67
CA GLU A 125 -7.44 9.64 -14.85
C GLU A 125 -6.39 10.22 -15.82
N VAL A 126 -5.42 11.00 -15.32
CA VAL A 126 -4.34 11.56 -16.15
C VAL A 126 -3.48 10.44 -16.77
N ALA A 127 -3.16 9.40 -16.00
CA ALA A 127 -2.39 8.26 -16.49
C ALA A 127 -3.15 7.50 -17.60
N GLU A 128 -4.44 7.23 -17.40
CA GLU A 128 -5.30 6.57 -18.39
C GLU A 128 -5.41 7.39 -19.68
N HIS A 129 -5.58 8.72 -19.58
CA HIS A 129 -5.60 9.60 -20.75
C HIS A 129 -4.26 9.59 -21.49
N SER A 130 -3.13 9.64 -20.77
CA SER A 130 -1.79 9.59 -21.37
C SER A 130 -1.51 8.27 -22.10
N LEU A 131 -1.84 7.14 -21.45
CA LEU A 131 -1.70 5.81 -22.04
C LEU A 131 -2.59 5.62 -23.28
N ASN A 132 -3.82 6.12 -23.23
CA ASN A 132 -4.71 6.09 -24.38
C ASN A 132 -4.17 6.94 -25.54
N GLY A 133 -3.64 8.13 -25.25
CA GLY A 133 -2.99 8.97 -26.26
C GLY A 133 -1.77 8.31 -26.90
N LEU A 134 -0.93 7.64 -26.11
CA LEU A 134 0.20 6.85 -26.62
C LEU A 134 -0.28 5.66 -27.47
N ALA A 135 -1.31 4.94 -27.03
CA ALA A 135 -1.86 3.81 -27.78
C ALA A 135 -2.52 4.24 -29.10
N GLU A 136 -3.10 5.43 -29.14
CA GLU A 136 -3.65 6.03 -30.37
C GLU A 136 -2.54 6.49 -31.30
N ALA A 137 -1.49 7.14 -30.77
CA ALA A 137 -0.30 7.51 -31.54
C ALA A 137 0.40 6.29 -32.15
N LEU A 138 0.55 5.19 -31.38
CA LEU A 138 1.12 3.93 -31.87
C LEU A 138 0.22 3.25 -32.92
N ARG A 139 -1.11 3.35 -32.81
CA ARG A 139 -2.03 2.82 -33.84
C ARG A 139 -1.98 3.60 -35.15
N GLY A 140 -1.73 4.90 -35.09
CA GLY A 140 -1.61 5.77 -36.26
C GLY A 140 -0.20 5.88 -36.84
N ALA A 141 0.81 5.30 -36.17
CA ALA A 141 2.19 5.37 -36.61
C ALA A 141 2.48 4.38 -37.75
N ASP A 142 3.12 4.86 -38.82
CA ASP A 142 3.67 4.03 -39.88
C ASP A 142 5.06 3.52 -39.47
N PHE A 143 5.17 2.21 -39.26
CA PHE A 143 6.43 1.56 -38.86
C PHE A 143 7.23 1.02 -40.04
N SER A 144 6.78 1.22 -41.29
CA SER A 144 7.42 0.65 -42.48
C SER A 144 8.90 1.04 -42.63
N THR A 145 9.26 2.27 -42.28
CA THR A 145 10.67 2.73 -42.25
C THR A 145 11.50 2.05 -41.18
N LEU A 146 10.92 1.75 -40.02
CA LEU A 146 11.61 1.05 -38.93
C LEU A 146 11.80 -0.43 -39.27
N GLU A 147 10.78 -1.03 -39.89
CA GLU A 147 10.79 -2.42 -40.34
C GLU A 147 11.81 -2.64 -41.47
N ALA A 148 11.87 -1.72 -42.43
CA ALA A 148 12.87 -1.73 -43.50
C ALA A 148 14.31 -1.54 -42.96
N ALA A 149 14.50 -0.70 -41.94
CA ALA A 149 15.80 -0.52 -41.30
C ALA A 149 16.22 -1.78 -40.51
N HIS A 150 15.27 -2.43 -39.84
CA HIS A 150 15.52 -3.67 -39.10
C HIS A 150 15.89 -4.84 -40.03
N GLU A 151 15.25 -4.96 -41.19
CA GLU A 151 15.61 -5.99 -42.16
C GLU A 151 16.99 -5.75 -42.78
N GLN A 152 17.38 -4.49 -43.02
CA GLN A 152 18.74 -4.16 -43.47
C GLN A 152 19.82 -4.55 -42.46
N VAL A 153 19.55 -4.40 -41.17
CA VAL A 153 20.49 -4.83 -40.12
C VAL A 153 20.60 -6.36 -40.12
N ARG A 154 19.48 -7.08 -40.23
CA ARG A 154 19.50 -8.55 -40.31
C ARG A 154 20.22 -9.09 -41.53
N GLU A 155 20.05 -8.47 -42.69
CA GLU A 155 20.80 -8.87 -43.88
C GLU A 155 22.30 -8.63 -43.70
N ARG A 156 22.69 -7.51 -43.08
CA ARG A 156 24.11 -7.28 -42.75
C ARG A 156 24.68 -8.32 -41.79
N ASP A 157 23.93 -8.73 -40.79
CA ASP A 157 24.36 -9.77 -39.86
C ASP A 157 24.50 -11.13 -40.58
N ARG A 158 23.54 -11.49 -41.45
CA ARG A 158 23.61 -12.71 -42.28
C ARG A 158 24.79 -12.68 -43.27
N GLU A 159 25.11 -11.52 -43.82
CA GLU A 159 26.27 -11.35 -44.72
C GLU A 159 27.59 -11.44 -43.95
N ALA A 160 27.65 -10.88 -42.75
CA ALA A 160 28.80 -10.99 -41.86
C ALA A 160 29.04 -12.45 -41.43
N GLU A 161 27.98 -13.19 -41.07
CA GLU A 161 28.06 -14.61 -40.73
C GLU A 161 28.57 -15.45 -41.91
N ARG A 162 28.03 -15.23 -43.12
CA ARG A 162 28.50 -15.91 -44.35
C ARG A 162 29.96 -15.60 -44.67
N SER A 163 30.40 -14.37 -44.45
CA SER A 163 31.79 -13.96 -44.67
C SER A 163 32.74 -14.64 -43.67
N ILE A 164 32.34 -14.75 -42.40
CA ILE A 164 33.09 -15.46 -41.36
C ILE A 164 33.19 -16.96 -41.66
N GLU A 165 32.11 -17.57 -42.15
CA GLU A 165 32.10 -18.99 -42.53
C GLU A 165 33.00 -19.26 -43.76
N GLN A 166 32.96 -18.38 -44.76
CA GLN A 166 33.82 -18.47 -45.93
C GLN A 166 35.31 -18.28 -45.57
N GLU A 167 35.64 -17.35 -44.68
CA GLU A 167 37.02 -17.21 -44.17
C GLU A 167 37.48 -18.46 -43.40
N ARG A 168 36.58 -19.07 -42.60
CA ARG A 168 36.87 -20.31 -41.87
C ARG A 168 37.12 -21.50 -42.80
N ASP A 169 36.37 -21.61 -43.89
CA ASP A 169 36.57 -22.69 -44.86
C ASP A 169 37.83 -22.48 -45.69
N ILE A 170 38.16 -21.24 -46.06
CA ILE A 170 39.45 -20.89 -46.70
C ILE A 170 40.63 -21.18 -45.75
N SER A 171 40.47 -20.93 -44.44
CA SER A 171 41.49 -21.27 -43.45
C SER A 171 41.66 -22.79 -43.29
N ARG A 172 40.58 -23.58 -43.34
CA ARG A 172 40.65 -25.06 -43.30
C ARG A 172 41.35 -25.64 -44.53
N GLU A 173 41.05 -25.13 -45.73
CA GLU A 173 41.73 -25.57 -46.96
C GLU A 173 43.24 -25.24 -46.95
N ARG A 174 43.65 -24.16 -46.27
CA ARG A 174 45.08 -23.83 -46.10
C ARG A 174 45.79 -24.72 -45.08
N ASP A 175 45.10 -25.15 -44.02
CA ASP A 175 45.67 -26.08 -43.03
C ASP A 175 45.78 -27.52 -43.58
N ASP A 176 44.83 -27.97 -44.41
CA ASP A 176 44.89 -29.28 -45.08
C ASP A 176 45.94 -29.34 -46.21
N GLY A 177 46.42 -28.18 -46.69
CA GLY A 177 47.46 -28.06 -47.71
C GLY A 177 48.90 -28.17 -47.21
N PHE A 178 49.12 -28.18 -45.88
CA PHE A 178 50.44 -28.32 -45.24
C PHE A 178 50.57 -29.66 -44.48
N SER A 179 50.24 -30.77 -45.13
CA SER A 179 50.68 -32.10 -44.71
C SER A 179 51.41 -32.82 -45.84
N LEU A 180 52.70 -32.53 -45.97
CA LEU A 180 53.71 -33.37 -46.63
C LEU A 180 55.02 -33.31 -45.84
#